data_AF-A0A847HKK0-F1
#
_entry.id   AF-A0A847HKK0-F1
#
_cell.length_a   1.000
_cell.length_b   1.000
_cell.length_c   1.000
_cell.angle_alpha   90.00
_cell.angle_beta   90.00
_cell.angle_gamma   90.00
#
_symmetry.space_group_name_H-M   'P 1'
#
loop_
_entity.id
_entity.type
_entity.pdbx_description
1 polymer ?
#
loop_
_entity_poly.entity_id
_entity_poly.type
_entity_poly.pdbx_seq_one_letter_code
_entity_poly.pdbx_strand_id
1 'polypeptide(L)'
;MHNPNSEILLISIEKEPATGEYYSLRRFGGRFAPLGLLCLAATAPDRIAVINSGNGTQLSEYLQDFSNPKAIIIQGGDNPTDKINVDTLSELRARFPGARIGISDPGGAHREPFDFTVTRTGKTAVLRILRGEIPAGIFDELPGERFDTLDIPEEPMLDGDYESHPEKWLVGRTIEVFQPWLGLLDRSESIFSWPGIDWVAKLVSWLNLSGYNAVHFRPSGLTSTNLHELRSVMLNLNMPFAASFNIREDQHFTRIGAPLRQIWLYHPAPETAHICLDQLSRIKAADCQPGLQLNHNSIGTATEPDLLATAERICLDNLHCWALSDLKRVMARFWRRRFFSRLAGLRSAGELIMFMKTSYNILDILLS
;
A
#
# COMPACT_ATOMS: atom_id res chain seq x y z
N MET A 1 0.82 4.70 -20.16
CA MET A 1 -0.30 5.65 -19.94
C MET A 1 0.17 7.09 -19.64
N HIS A 2 0.90 7.72 -20.58
CA HIS A 2 1.32 9.13 -20.48
C HIS A 2 0.87 9.83 -21.77
N ASN A 3 -0.37 10.33 -21.80
CA ASN A 3 -0.90 11.07 -22.94
C ASN A 3 -0.95 12.57 -22.59
N PRO A 4 -0.15 13.43 -23.24
CA PRO A 4 -0.16 14.89 -23.05
C PRO A 4 -1.54 15.56 -23.19
N ASN A 5 -2.46 14.89 -23.89
CA ASN A 5 -3.82 15.36 -24.17
C ASN A 5 -4.88 14.68 -23.28
N SER A 6 -4.49 14.02 -22.20
CA SER A 6 -5.45 13.44 -21.25
C SER A 6 -6.41 14.51 -20.70
N GLU A 7 -7.69 14.17 -20.67
CA GLU A 7 -8.75 15.03 -20.16
C GLU A 7 -8.82 15.01 -18.63
N ILE A 8 -8.36 13.93 -18.00
CA ILE A 8 -8.34 13.78 -16.55
C ILE A 8 -6.94 13.38 -16.10
N LEU A 9 -6.42 14.06 -15.08
CA LEU A 9 -5.21 13.66 -14.37
C LEU A 9 -5.59 13.06 -13.02
N LEU A 10 -5.17 11.83 -12.76
CA LEU A 10 -5.26 11.19 -11.45
C LEU A 10 -3.89 11.30 -10.77
N ILE A 11 -3.83 11.92 -9.60
CA ILE A 11 -2.57 12.22 -8.92
C ILE A 11 -2.52 11.47 -7.59
N SER A 12 -1.51 10.62 -7.42
CA SER A 12 -1.10 10.12 -6.12
C SER A 12 0.13 10.88 -5.66
N ILE A 13 0.08 11.42 -4.45
CA ILE A 13 1.22 12.10 -3.81
C ILE A 13 1.58 11.28 -2.60
N GLU A 14 2.75 10.66 -2.63
CA GLU A 14 3.26 10.01 -1.43
C GLU A 14 3.64 11.09 -0.41
N LYS A 15 3.40 10.82 0.87
CA LYS A 15 3.84 11.72 1.94
C LYS A 15 5.34 11.94 1.81
N GLU A 16 5.76 13.19 1.66
CA GLU A 16 7.18 13.52 1.76
C GLU A 16 7.70 12.94 3.08
N PRO A 17 8.79 12.14 3.04
CA PRO A 17 9.37 11.66 4.29
C PRO A 17 9.81 12.87 5.08
N ALA A 18 9.04 13.22 6.14
CA ALA A 18 9.31 14.43 6.91
C ALA A 18 10.80 14.49 7.29
N THR A 19 11.42 15.65 7.10
CA THR A 19 12.78 15.93 7.51
C THR A 19 12.94 15.66 9.01
N GLY A 20 13.93 14.86 9.42
CA GLY A 20 14.15 14.50 10.82
C GLY A 20 15.06 13.28 11.03
N GLU A 21 15.26 12.90 12.29
CA GLU A 21 16.24 11.91 12.80
C GLU A 21 16.18 10.50 12.18
N TYR A 22 15.15 10.17 11.39
CA TYR A 22 14.95 8.83 10.80
C TYR A 22 14.79 8.85 9.28
N TYR A 23 15.34 9.86 8.61
CA TYR A 23 15.25 10.05 7.17
C TYR A 23 15.76 8.84 6.35
N SER A 24 16.84 8.19 6.81
CA SER A 24 17.42 6.97 6.24
C SER A 24 16.45 5.78 6.24
N LEU A 25 15.69 5.62 7.33
CA LEU A 25 14.75 4.52 7.55
C LEU A 25 13.47 4.68 6.74
N ARG A 26 13.01 5.92 6.52
CA ARG A 26 11.82 6.21 5.73
C ARG A 26 12.04 5.98 4.23
N ARG A 27 13.23 6.29 3.71
CA ARG A 27 13.62 5.95 2.32
C ARG A 27 13.72 4.44 2.08
N PHE A 28 13.85 3.64 3.14
CA PHE A 28 13.87 2.19 3.03
C PHE A 28 12.48 1.58 2.85
N GLY A 29 11.41 2.31 3.21
CA GLY A 29 10.00 1.89 3.21
C GLY A 29 9.42 1.56 1.84
N GLY A 30 10.16 1.79 0.75
CA GLY A 30 9.67 1.52 -0.59
C GLY A 30 8.80 2.64 -1.14
N ARG A 31 8.49 2.53 -2.43
CA ARG A 31 7.53 3.39 -3.14
C ARG A 31 6.32 2.54 -3.47
N PHE A 32 5.12 2.98 -3.13
CA PHE A 32 3.91 2.23 -3.42
C PHE A 32 3.42 2.58 -4.83
N ALA A 33 3.18 1.55 -5.63
CA ALA A 33 2.55 1.73 -6.92
C ALA A 33 1.15 2.34 -6.76
N PRO A 34 0.71 3.21 -7.68
CA PRO A 34 -0.61 3.83 -7.66
C PRO A 34 -1.64 2.87 -8.30
N LEU A 35 -1.66 1.60 -7.89
CA LEU A 35 -2.39 0.53 -8.59
C LEU A 35 -3.89 0.83 -8.71
N GLY A 36 -4.50 1.40 -7.67
CA GLY A 36 -5.87 1.87 -7.74
C GLY A 36 -6.12 2.91 -8.83
N LEU A 37 -5.23 3.90 -8.95
CA LEU A 37 -5.37 4.94 -9.98
C LEU A 37 -5.14 4.36 -11.37
N LEU A 38 -4.23 3.40 -11.53
CA LEU A 38 -4.02 2.69 -12.80
C LEU A 38 -5.27 1.91 -13.21
N CYS A 39 -5.88 1.17 -12.30
CA CYS A 39 -7.15 0.47 -12.55
C CYS A 39 -8.29 1.46 -12.86
N LEU A 40 -8.33 2.62 -12.19
CA LEU A 40 -9.33 3.65 -12.49
C LEU A 40 -9.11 4.25 -13.89
N ALA A 41 -7.86 4.51 -14.27
CA ALA A 41 -7.52 5.05 -15.57
C ALA A 41 -7.77 4.05 -16.71
N ALA A 42 -7.77 2.74 -16.42
CA ALA A 42 -8.19 1.70 -17.38
C ALA A 42 -9.64 1.87 -17.88
N THR A 43 -10.47 2.65 -17.17
CA THR A 43 -11.84 3.01 -17.61
C THR A 43 -11.85 3.80 -18.93
N ALA A 44 -10.79 4.57 -19.21
CA ALA A 44 -10.61 5.29 -20.47
C ALA A 44 -9.10 5.59 -20.69
N PRO A 45 -8.30 4.58 -21.12
CA PRO A 45 -6.84 4.63 -21.12
C PRO A 45 -6.22 5.82 -21.87
N ASP A 46 -6.84 6.24 -22.97
CA ASP A 46 -6.35 7.37 -23.79
C ASP A 46 -6.74 8.74 -23.25
N ARG A 47 -7.71 8.81 -22.33
CA ARG A 47 -8.31 10.05 -21.84
C ARG A 47 -7.92 10.37 -20.41
N ILE A 48 -7.31 9.42 -19.70
CA ILE A 48 -6.94 9.54 -18.29
C ILE A 48 -5.46 9.22 -18.13
N ALA A 49 -4.71 10.13 -17.50
CA ALA A 49 -3.32 9.89 -17.12
C ALA A 49 -3.19 9.73 -15.61
N VAL A 50 -2.20 8.94 -15.19
CA VAL A 50 -1.87 8.72 -13.77
C VAL A 50 -0.50 9.31 -13.49
N ILE A 51 -0.44 10.19 -12.50
CA ILE A 51 0.80 10.76 -11.98
C ILE A 51 0.99 10.20 -10.58
N ASN A 52 2.11 9.52 -10.36
CA ASN A 52 2.58 9.20 -9.02
C ASN A 52 3.81 10.07 -8.75
N SER A 53 3.77 10.89 -7.70
CA SER A 53 4.90 11.73 -7.31
C SER A 53 5.29 11.48 -5.85
N GLY A 54 6.61 11.42 -5.60
CA GLY A 54 7.15 11.32 -4.24
C GLY A 54 7.40 12.65 -3.55
N ASN A 55 7.37 13.77 -4.28
CA ASN A 55 7.57 15.13 -3.76
C ASN A 55 7.05 16.21 -4.73
N GLY A 56 7.06 17.47 -4.29
CA GLY A 56 6.61 18.61 -5.10
C GLY A 56 7.41 18.80 -6.40
N THR A 57 8.74 18.68 -6.37
CA THR A 57 9.59 18.88 -7.55
C THR A 57 9.31 17.87 -8.67
N GLN A 58 9.21 16.58 -8.32
CA GLN A 58 8.85 15.53 -9.27
C GLN A 58 7.46 15.77 -9.86
N LEU A 59 6.52 16.26 -9.05
CA LEU A 59 5.18 16.59 -9.52
C LEU A 59 5.26 17.72 -10.56
N SER A 60 5.96 18.81 -10.26
CA SER A 60 6.15 19.94 -11.18
C SER A 60 6.77 19.52 -12.52
N GLU A 61 7.71 18.57 -12.51
CA GLU A 61 8.30 17.97 -13.71
C GLU A 61 7.27 17.20 -14.52
N TYR A 62 6.54 16.25 -13.92
CA TYR A 62 5.51 15.48 -14.64
C TYR A 62 4.40 16.35 -15.22
N LEU A 63 4.02 17.42 -14.52
CA LEU A 63 2.99 18.33 -15.00
C LEU A 63 3.41 19.13 -16.25
N GLN A 64 4.71 19.16 -16.62
CA GLN A 64 5.21 19.80 -17.87
C GLN A 64 4.70 19.16 -19.14
N ASP A 65 4.34 17.89 -19.08
CA ASP A 65 3.93 17.14 -20.26
C ASP A 65 2.44 17.34 -20.59
N PHE A 66 1.67 17.98 -19.72
CA PHE A 66 0.22 18.11 -19.87
C PHE A 66 -0.18 19.54 -20.19
N SER A 67 -1.12 19.69 -21.12
CA SER A 67 -1.50 20.99 -21.66
C SER A 67 -2.82 21.52 -21.09
N ASN A 68 -3.92 20.77 -21.20
CA ASN A 68 -5.25 21.25 -20.78
C ASN A 68 -6.16 20.11 -20.28
N PRO A 69 -5.91 19.54 -19.09
CA PRO A 69 -6.86 18.64 -18.47
C PRO A 69 -8.16 19.38 -18.11
N LYS A 70 -9.30 18.70 -18.25
CA LYS A 70 -10.61 19.19 -17.81
C LYS A 70 -10.76 19.07 -16.30
N ALA A 71 -10.23 17.98 -15.73
CA ALA A 71 -10.28 17.74 -14.31
C ALA A 71 -8.98 17.11 -13.79
N ILE A 72 -8.69 17.36 -12.53
CA ILE A 72 -7.57 16.79 -11.79
C ILE A 72 -8.14 16.20 -10.50
N ILE A 73 -7.85 14.93 -10.21
CA ILE A 73 -8.33 14.25 -9.00
C ILE A 73 -7.10 13.81 -8.20
N ILE A 74 -6.96 14.36 -7.00
CA ILE A 74 -5.89 13.99 -6.07
C ILE A 74 -6.39 12.85 -5.18
N GLN A 75 -5.63 11.76 -5.09
CA GLN A 75 -5.86 10.71 -4.12
C GLN A 75 -5.47 11.23 -2.73
N GLY A 76 -6.47 11.51 -1.89
CA GLY A 76 -6.27 11.90 -0.50
C GLY A 76 -5.69 10.75 0.33
N GLY A 77 -4.74 11.08 1.21
CA GLY A 77 -4.23 10.15 2.23
C GLY A 77 -5.11 10.13 3.49
N ASP A 78 -4.77 9.26 4.44
CA ASP A 78 -5.57 9.04 5.66
C ASP A 78 -5.67 10.23 6.62
N ASN A 79 -4.88 11.30 6.40
CA ASN A 79 -4.90 12.48 7.26
C ASN A 79 -5.23 13.76 6.45
N PRO A 80 -6.42 14.35 6.63
CA PRO A 80 -6.96 15.39 5.76
C PRO A 80 -6.35 16.80 5.93
N THR A 81 -5.33 16.97 6.79
CA THR A 81 -4.72 18.27 7.13
C THR A 81 -3.34 18.48 6.51
N ASP A 82 -2.92 17.63 5.57
CA ASP A 82 -1.58 17.70 4.99
C ASP A 82 -1.38 19.04 4.26
N LYS A 83 -0.45 19.87 4.77
CA LYS A 83 0.03 21.11 4.12
C LYS A 83 0.46 20.88 2.67
N ILE A 84 0.92 19.66 2.36
CA ILE A 84 1.26 19.18 1.01
C ILE A 84 0.11 19.42 0.03
N ASN A 85 -1.15 19.32 0.46
CA ASN A 85 -2.33 19.54 -0.38
C ASN A 85 -2.52 21.02 -0.77
N VAL A 86 -2.09 21.97 0.06
CA VAL A 86 -2.30 23.41 -0.19
C VAL A 86 -1.31 23.95 -1.23
N ASP A 87 -0.02 23.59 -1.10
CA ASP A 87 1.02 24.01 -2.04
C ASP A 87 0.80 23.33 -3.40
N THR A 88 0.52 22.03 -3.40
CA THR A 88 0.13 21.26 -4.59
C THR A 88 -1.08 21.89 -5.29
N LEU A 89 -2.14 22.19 -4.54
CA LEU A 89 -3.35 22.79 -5.12
C LEU A 89 -3.05 24.16 -5.74
N SER A 90 -2.22 24.99 -5.09
CA SER A 90 -1.83 26.29 -5.60
C SER A 90 -1.07 26.17 -6.93
N GLU A 91 -0.14 25.22 -7.01
CA GLU A 91 0.59 24.94 -8.25
C GLU A 91 -0.34 24.46 -9.37
N LEU A 92 -1.22 23.49 -9.07
CA LEU A 92 -2.17 22.96 -10.05
C LEU A 92 -3.11 24.05 -10.58
N ARG A 93 -3.60 24.94 -9.71
CA ARG A 93 -4.43 26.09 -10.12
C ARG A 93 -3.67 27.09 -10.97
N ALA A 94 -2.42 27.37 -10.65
CA ALA A 94 -1.58 28.28 -11.43
C ALA A 94 -1.31 27.72 -12.83
N ARG A 95 -1.10 26.41 -12.92
CA ARG A 95 -0.73 25.73 -14.17
C ARG A 95 -1.93 25.43 -15.06
N PHE A 96 -3.04 25.01 -14.48
CA PHE A 96 -4.26 24.61 -15.18
C PHE A 96 -5.47 25.42 -14.69
N PRO A 97 -5.51 26.73 -14.98
CA PRO A 97 -6.56 27.62 -14.46
C PRO A 97 -7.98 27.25 -14.94
N GLY A 98 -8.09 26.47 -16.03
CA GLY A 98 -9.38 25.98 -16.55
C GLY A 98 -9.80 24.61 -16.02
N ALA A 99 -8.93 23.91 -15.29
CA ALA A 99 -9.23 22.57 -14.77
C ALA A 99 -10.02 22.65 -13.46
N ARG A 100 -10.97 21.73 -13.27
CA ARG A 100 -11.57 21.50 -11.96
C ARG A 100 -10.70 20.57 -11.14
N ILE A 101 -10.39 20.94 -9.91
CA ILE A 101 -9.49 20.17 -9.05
C ILE A 101 -10.27 19.58 -7.90
N GLY A 102 -10.29 18.25 -7.83
CA GLY A 102 -10.96 17.49 -6.80
C GLY A 102 -10.00 16.65 -5.96
N ILE A 103 -10.51 16.17 -4.83
CA ILE A 103 -9.82 15.25 -3.93
C ILE A 103 -10.68 14.02 -3.65
N SER A 104 -10.06 12.85 -3.47
CA SER A 104 -10.77 11.70 -2.93
C SER A 104 -10.92 11.81 -1.41
N ASP A 105 -12.14 11.63 -0.91
CA ASP A 105 -12.40 11.58 0.54
C ASP A 105 -13.32 10.40 0.89
N PRO A 106 -12.81 9.36 1.57
CA PRO A 106 -13.64 8.27 2.08
C PRO A 106 -14.70 8.73 3.09
N GLY A 107 -14.48 9.85 3.79
CA GLY A 107 -15.37 10.39 4.81
C GLY A 107 -16.64 11.05 4.27
N GLY A 108 -16.77 11.21 2.96
CA GLY A 108 -17.99 11.70 2.32
C GLY A 108 -18.30 13.18 2.55
N ALA A 109 -17.34 13.97 3.04
CA ALA A 109 -17.50 15.40 3.25
C ALA A 109 -16.80 16.19 2.15
N HIS A 110 -17.44 17.26 1.68
CA HIS A 110 -16.77 18.19 0.78
C HIS A 110 -15.58 18.88 1.47
N ARG A 111 -14.48 19.05 0.75
CA ARG A 111 -13.25 19.67 1.26
C ARG A 111 -13.02 21.03 0.61
N GLU A 112 -13.17 22.08 1.41
CA GLU A 112 -13.25 23.50 1.02
C GLU A 112 -11.95 24.20 0.53
N PRO A 113 -10.93 23.49 0.01
CA PRO A 113 -10.14 24.15 -1.04
C PRO A 113 -10.30 23.49 -2.42
N PHE A 114 -11.01 22.38 -2.54
CA PHE A 114 -11.22 21.68 -3.81
C PHE A 114 -12.53 22.10 -4.46
N ASP A 115 -12.59 22.08 -5.80
CA ASP A 115 -13.83 22.32 -6.55
C ASP A 115 -14.86 21.22 -6.27
N PHE A 116 -14.37 19.98 -6.09
CA PHE A 116 -15.20 18.82 -5.82
C PHE A 116 -14.49 17.76 -4.97
N THR A 117 -15.28 16.84 -4.45
CA THR A 117 -14.82 15.70 -3.68
C THR A 117 -15.41 14.44 -4.30
N VAL A 118 -14.55 13.48 -4.58
CA VAL A 118 -14.94 12.17 -5.09
C VAL A 118 -14.94 11.20 -3.92
N THR A 119 -16.03 10.45 -3.76
CA THR A 119 -16.11 9.37 -2.79
C THR A 119 -15.96 8.04 -3.54
N ARG A 120 -15.96 6.91 -2.83
CA ARG A 120 -15.93 5.56 -3.45
C ARG A 120 -14.80 5.37 -4.48
N THR A 121 -15.01 4.51 -5.48
CA THR A 121 -13.97 4.11 -6.42
C THR A 121 -13.54 5.21 -7.39
N GLY A 122 -14.39 6.22 -7.60
CA GLY A 122 -14.18 7.30 -8.57
C GLY A 122 -14.57 6.95 -10.01
N LYS A 123 -14.98 5.71 -10.30
CA LYS A 123 -15.39 5.27 -11.65
C LYS A 123 -16.49 6.18 -12.22
N THR A 124 -17.54 6.38 -11.43
CA THR A 124 -18.70 7.20 -11.81
C THR A 124 -18.31 8.65 -12.02
N ALA A 125 -17.50 9.23 -11.13
CA ALA A 125 -17.01 10.60 -11.26
C ALA A 125 -16.25 10.80 -12.58
N VAL A 126 -15.30 9.91 -12.87
CA VAL A 126 -14.51 9.93 -14.10
C VAL A 126 -15.42 9.83 -15.33
N LEU A 127 -16.34 8.85 -15.37
CA LEU A 127 -17.25 8.68 -16.51
C LEU A 127 -18.15 9.89 -16.75
N ARG A 128 -18.63 10.54 -15.69
CA ARG A 128 -19.45 11.77 -15.76
C ARG A 128 -18.66 12.95 -16.33
N ILE A 129 -17.43 13.16 -15.86
CA ILE A 129 -16.53 14.19 -16.40
C ILE A 129 -16.25 13.94 -17.88
N LEU A 130 -15.97 12.69 -18.26
CA LEU A 130 -15.71 12.32 -19.65
C LEU A 130 -16.93 12.49 -20.57
N ARG A 131 -18.15 12.49 -20.02
CA ARG A 131 -19.41 12.83 -20.73
C ARG A 131 -19.68 14.34 -20.80
N GLY A 132 -18.85 15.16 -20.17
CA GLY A 132 -18.94 16.62 -20.20
C GLY A 132 -19.63 17.24 -18.99
N GLU A 133 -19.94 16.47 -17.94
CA GLU A 133 -20.45 17.06 -16.69
C GLU A 133 -19.35 17.85 -15.98
N ILE A 134 -19.71 19.02 -15.45
CA ILE A 134 -18.79 19.90 -14.72
C ILE A 134 -18.78 19.46 -13.25
N PRO A 135 -17.64 19.01 -12.69
CA PRO A 135 -17.59 18.53 -11.33
C PRO A 135 -17.62 19.67 -10.31
N ALA A 136 -18.45 19.51 -9.26
CA ALA A 136 -18.61 20.46 -8.16
C ALA A 136 -19.13 19.75 -6.89
N GLY A 137 -18.75 20.24 -5.70
CA GLY A 137 -19.27 19.74 -4.41
C GLY A 137 -18.95 18.26 -4.18
N ILE A 138 -19.90 17.46 -3.72
CA ILE A 138 -19.75 15.99 -3.68
C ILE A 138 -20.11 15.43 -5.06
N PHE A 139 -19.13 14.83 -5.74
CA PHE A 139 -19.22 14.46 -7.16
C PHE A 139 -19.00 12.96 -7.38
N ASP A 140 -19.81 12.14 -6.70
CA ASP A 140 -19.85 10.67 -6.85
C ASP A 140 -21.26 10.10 -6.69
N GLU A 141 -22.18 10.80 -6.01
CA GLU A 141 -23.43 10.22 -5.53
C GLU A 141 -24.36 9.75 -6.68
N LEU A 142 -24.28 8.46 -7.01
CA LEU A 142 -25.41 7.68 -7.49
C LEU A 142 -25.99 6.87 -6.32
N PRO A 143 -27.31 6.97 -6.05
CA PRO A 143 -27.94 6.15 -5.03
C PRO A 143 -28.06 4.70 -5.51
N GLY A 144 -27.47 3.76 -4.78
CA GLY A 144 -27.73 2.32 -4.92
C GLY A 144 -26.67 1.48 -5.64
N GLU A 145 -25.58 2.06 -6.15
CA GLU A 145 -24.50 1.27 -6.76
C GLU A 145 -23.63 0.57 -5.70
N ARG A 146 -23.37 -0.72 -5.91
CA ARG A 146 -22.30 -1.46 -5.23
C ARG A 146 -20.95 -0.91 -5.70
N PHE A 147 -19.88 -1.14 -4.93
CA PHE A 147 -18.53 -0.85 -5.40
C PHE A 147 -18.25 -1.66 -6.68
N ASP A 148 -18.35 -0.99 -7.82
CA ASP A 148 -17.99 -1.56 -9.11
C ASP A 148 -16.49 -1.89 -9.11
N THR A 149 -16.19 -3.18 -9.26
CA THR A 149 -14.81 -3.63 -9.46
C THR A 149 -14.28 -3.00 -10.74
N LEU A 150 -13.16 -2.27 -10.63
CA LEU A 150 -12.50 -1.65 -11.77
C LEU A 150 -11.78 -2.67 -12.65
N ASP A 151 -11.60 -2.34 -13.92
CA ASP A 151 -10.81 -3.16 -14.84
C ASP A 151 -9.31 -3.04 -14.57
N ILE A 152 -8.54 -3.98 -15.11
CA ILE A 152 -7.08 -4.00 -15.04
C ILE A 152 -6.54 -3.35 -16.31
N PRO A 153 -5.50 -2.51 -16.26
CA PRO A 153 -4.87 -1.95 -17.45
C PRO A 153 -4.43 -3.03 -18.44
N GLU A 154 -4.52 -2.75 -19.74
CA GLU A 154 -4.04 -3.65 -20.78
C GLU A 154 -2.51 -3.59 -20.93
N GLU A 155 -1.96 -2.38 -20.90
CA GLU A 155 -0.52 -2.16 -21.01
C GLU A 155 0.19 -2.46 -19.68
N PRO A 156 1.28 -3.24 -19.68
CA PRO A 156 2.13 -3.41 -18.51
C PRO A 156 2.65 -2.07 -17.96
N MET A 157 2.95 -2.05 -16.67
CA MET A 157 3.59 -0.87 -16.07
C MET A 157 4.97 -0.66 -16.69
N LEU A 158 5.19 0.53 -17.25
CA LEU A 158 6.52 0.98 -17.65
C LEU A 158 7.30 1.34 -16.38
N ASP A 159 8.56 0.89 -16.32
CA ASP A 159 9.47 0.89 -15.16
C ASP A 159 9.12 1.92 -14.07
N GLY A 160 8.85 1.41 -12.88
CA GLY A 160 8.86 2.15 -11.63
C GLY A 160 9.46 1.26 -10.56
N ASP A 161 10.44 1.77 -9.82
CA ASP A 161 11.05 1.09 -8.66
C ASP A 161 10.06 1.06 -7.48
N TYR A 162 8.89 0.46 -7.69
CA TYR A 162 7.88 0.17 -6.68
C TYR A 162 8.29 -1.12 -5.97
N GLU A 163 9.02 -1.00 -4.87
CA GLU A 163 9.45 -2.13 -4.06
C GLU A 163 8.85 -2.06 -2.65
N SER A 164 8.21 -3.15 -2.22
CA SER A 164 7.80 -3.37 -0.83
C SER A 164 9.01 -3.62 0.07
N HIS A 165 9.12 -2.88 1.17
CA HIS A 165 10.18 -3.09 2.16
C HIS A 165 10.07 -4.37 3.01
N PRO A 166 8.90 -4.74 3.58
CA PRO A 166 8.80 -5.94 4.42
C PRO A 166 9.22 -7.22 3.67
N GLU A 167 9.15 -7.19 2.33
CA GLU A 167 9.27 -8.36 1.48
C GLU A 167 10.42 -8.33 0.47
N LYS A 168 11.49 -7.56 0.73
CA LYS A 168 12.75 -7.61 -0.04
C LYS A 168 13.43 -8.99 -0.10
N TRP A 169 12.85 -9.98 0.58
CA TRP A 169 13.33 -11.34 0.73
C TRP A 169 12.52 -12.38 -0.07
N LEU A 170 11.37 -12.00 -0.66
CA LEU A 170 10.50 -12.93 -1.39
C LEU A 170 11.01 -13.31 -2.79
N VAL A 171 12.12 -12.71 -3.25
CA VAL A 171 12.78 -12.83 -4.57
C VAL A 171 12.55 -11.55 -5.42
N GLY A 172 13.58 -10.70 -5.50
CA GLY A 172 13.60 -9.55 -6.42
C GLY A 172 12.64 -8.41 -6.07
N ARG A 173 12.06 -7.77 -7.10
CA ARG A 173 11.09 -6.66 -7.00
C ARG A 173 9.72 -7.20 -6.51
N THR A 174 9.44 -7.01 -5.22
CA THR A 174 8.12 -7.30 -4.63
C THR A 174 7.24 -6.07 -4.68
N ILE A 175 6.02 -6.16 -5.21
CA ILE A 175 5.05 -5.06 -5.21
C ILE A 175 3.99 -5.25 -4.11
N GLU A 176 3.58 -4.15 -3.46
CA GLU A 176 2.43 -4.17 -2.55
C GLU A 176 1.12 -3.95 -3.31
N VAL A 177 0.16 -4.84 -3.05
CA VAL A 177 -1.20 -4.78 -3.58
C VAL A 177 -2.14 -4.52 -2.42
N PHE A 178 -2.79 -3.36 -2.42
CA PHE A 178 -3.82 -3.03 -1.45
C PHE A 178 -5.18 -3.54 -1.93
N GLN A 179 -5.95 -2.69 -2.60
CA GLN A 179 -7.25 -3.02 -3.17
C GLN A 179 -7.46 -2.29 -4.50
N PRO A 180 -6.66 -2.58 -5.55
CA PRO A 180 -6.64 -1.74 -6.76
C PRO A 180 -7.99 -1.64 -7.47
N TRP A 181 -8.82 -2.68 -7.34
CA TRP A 181 -10.20 -2.72 -7.83
C TRP A 181 -11.11 -1.65 -7.21
N LEU A 182 -10.69 -1.01 -6.12
CA LEU A 182 -11.40 0.08 -5.47
C LEU A 182 -10.91 1.48 -5.87
N GLY A 183 -9.96 1.61 -6.80
CA GLY A 183 -9.64 2.91 -7.41
C GLY A 183 -9.07 3.91 -6.41
N LEU A 184 -9.79 5.02 -6.21
CA LEU A 184 -9.40 6.03 -5.23
C LEU A 184 -9.32 5.49 -3.78
N LEU A 185 -10.07 4.43 -3.47
CA LEU A 185 -10.07 3.78 -2.15
C LEU A 185 -9.05 2.63 -2.02
N ASP A 186 -8.15 2.45 -2.97
CA ASP A 186 -7.15 1.35 -2.98
C ASP A 186 -6.45 1.18 -1.64
N ARG A 187 -6.06 2.28 -0.99
CA ARG A 187 -5.33 2.29 0.30
C ARG A 187 -6.22 2.47 1.53
N SER A 188 -7.54 2.37 1.41
CA SER A 188 -8.47 2.57 2.53
C SER A 188 -8.24 1.54 3.65
N GLU A 189 -8.11 2.02 4.89
CA GLU A 189 -8.06 1.18 6.08
C GLU A 189 -9.45 0.84 6.66
N SER A 190 -10.51 1.48 6.16
CA SER A 190 -11.88 1.31 6.66
C SER A 190 -12.75 0.40 5.79
N ILE A 191 -12.41 0.28 4.51
CA ILE A 191 -13.15 -0.52 3.53
C ILE A 191 -12.28 -1.69 3.11
N PHE A 192 -12.80 -2.90 3.24
CA PHE A 192 -12.13 -4.13 2.81
C PHE A 192 -13.06 -4.95 1.92
N SER A 193 -12.63 -5.27 0.70
CA SER A 193 -13.41 -6.06 -0.26
C SER A 193 -12.53 -6.97 -1.11
N TRP A 194 -13.04 -8.13 -1.51
CA TRP A 194 -12.33 -9.07 -2.38
C TRP A 194 -13.02 -9.13 -3.76
N PRO A 195 -12.30 -8.93 -4.88
CA PRO A 195 -12.91 -8.82 -6.22
C PRO A 195 -13.20 -10.20 -6.84
N GLY A 196 -12.81 -11.29 -6.17
CA GLY A 196 -12.87 -12.65 -6.69
C GLY A 196 -11.57 -13.10 -7.34
N ILE A 197 -11.35 -14.42 -7.37
CA ILE A 197 -10.07 -15.00 -7.79
C ILE A 197 -9.75 -14.75 -9.27
N ASP A 198 -10.77 -14.75 -10.15
CA ASP A 198 -10.56 -14.53 -11.59
C ASP A 198 -9.98 -13.15 -11.88
N TRP A 199 -10.44 -12.13 -11.16
CA TRP A 199 -9.90 -10.78 -11.27
C TRP A 199 -8.45 -10.74 -10.76
N VAL A 200 -8.19 -11.35 -9.61
CA VAL A 200 -6.85 -11.39 -9.02
C VAL A 200 -5.86 -12.14 -9.90
N ALA A 201 -6.27 -13.23 -10.53
CA ALA A 201 -5.43 -13.96 -11.47
C ALA A 201 -4.99 -13.10 -12.66
N LYS A 202 -5.91 -12.29 -13.20
CA LYS A 202 -5.59 -11.31 -14.25
C LYS A 202 -4.61 -10.24 -13.74
N LEU A 203 -4.84 -9.70 -12.53
CA LEU A 203 -3.95 -8.68 -11.96
C LEU A 203 -2.54 -9.22 -11.78
N VAL A 204 -2.40 -10.41 -11.17
CA VAL A 204 -1.09 -11.01 -10.92
C VAL A 204 -0.37 -11.32 -12.24
N SER A 205 -1.08 -11.80 -13.25
CA SER A 205 -0.51 -12.00 -14.59
C SER A 205 0.01 -10.68 -15.17
N TRP A 206 -0.76 -9.60 -15.06
CA TRP A 206 -0.37 -8.26 -15.50
C TRP A 206 0.84 -7.70 -14.73
N LEU A 207 0.90 -7.93 -13.40
CA LEU A 207 2.06 -7.56 -12.58
C LEU A 207 3.32 -8.34 -12.98
N ASN A 208 3.17 -9.64 -13.29
CA ASN A 208 4.27 -10.47 -13.76
C ASN A 208 4.79 -9.99 -15.14
N LEU A 209 3.89 -9.63 -16.06
CA LEU A 209 4.26 -8.99 -17.34
C LEU A 209 4.95 -7.62 -17.14
N SER A 210 4.63 -6.94 -16.04
CA SER A 210 5.27 -5.67 -15.63
C SER A 210 6.62 -5.88 -14.93
N GLY A 211 7.13 -7.11 -14.82
CA GLY A 211 8.45 -7.43 -14.27
C GLY A 211 8.50 -7.58 -12.74
N TYR A 212 7.35 -7.62 -12.07
CA TYR A 212 7.30 -7.96 -10.64
C TYR A 212 7.33 -9.47 -10.47
N ASN A 213 8.21 -9.96 -9.59
CA ASN A 213 8.43 -11.40 -9.38
C ASN A 213 7.85 -11.91 -8.06
N ALA A 214 7.35 -11.00 -7.21
CA ALA A 214 6.68 -11.34 -5.97
C ALA A 214 5.61 -10.29 -5.63
N VAL A 215 4.59 -10.72 -4.87
CA VAL A 215 3.48 -9.84 -4.44
C VAL A 215 3.30 -9.90 -2.93
N HIS A 216 3.04 -8.74 -2.33
CA HIS A 216 2.53 -8.64 -0.97
C HIS A 216 1.10 -8.11 -0.99
N PHE A 217 0.12 -8.96 -0.69
CA PHE A 217 -1.25 -8.55 -0.51
C PHE A 217 -1.43 -7.93 0.89
N ARG A 218 -1.81 -6.66 0.93
CA ARG A 218 -2.21 -5.94 2.15
C ARG A 218 -3.64 -6.38 2.54
N PRO A 219 -4.17 -5.98 3.70
CA PRO A 219 -5.52 -6.36 4.09
C PRO A 219 -6.53 -5.87 3.04
N SER A 220 -7.21 -6.82 2.40
CA SER A 220 -8.03 -6.58 1.19
C SER A 220 -9.32 -7.41 1.21
N GLY A 221 -9.89 -7.65 2.39
CA GLY A 221 -11.02 -8.58 2.56
C GLY A 221 -10.70 -10.04 2.24
N LEU A 222 -9.42 -10.36 2.00
CA LEU A 222 -8.93 -11.72 1.79
C LEU A 222 -9.27 -12.59 3.00
N THR A 223 -9.88 -13.75 2.75
CA THR A 223 -10.18 -14.75 3.78
C THR A 223 -9.19 -15.93 3.69
N SER A 224 -9.19 -16.79 4.70
CA SER A 224 -8.40 -18.04 4.66
C SER A 224 -8.80 -18.96 3.51
N THR A 225 -10.07 -18.99 3.12
CA THR A 225 -10.56 -19.75 1.96
C THR A 225 -9.98 -19.20 0.66
N ASN A 226 -10.05 -17.89 0.47
CA ASN A 226 -9.51 -17.21 -0.72
C ASN A 226 -7.99 -17.44 -0.85
N LEU A 227 -7.29 -17.61 0.27
CA LEU A 227 -5.84 -17.83 0.27
C LEU A 227 -5.44 -19.16 -0.40
N HIS A 228 -6.29 -20.19 -0.35
CA HIS A 228 -6.05 -21.46 -1.08
C HIS A 228 -6.22 -21.31 -2.59
N GLU A 229 -7.24 -20.57 -3.01
CA GLU A 229 -7.46 -20.26 -4.43
C GLU A 229 -6.31 -19.41 -4.97
N LEU A 230 -5.94 -18.36 -4.22
CA LEU A 230 -4.81 -17.49 -4.54
C LEU A 230 -3.51 -18.29 -4.64
N ARG A 231 -3.24 -19.20 -3.71
CA ARG A 231 -2.06 -20.07 -3.77
C ARG A 231 -1.97 -20.82 -5.10
N SER A 232 -3.09 -21.32 -5.62
CA SER A 232 -3.10 -22.06 -6.89
C SER A 232 -2.73 -21.15 -8.07
N VAL A 233 -3.24 -19.92 -8.10
CA VAL A 233 -2.85 -18.89 -9.09
C VAL A 233 -1.36 -18.58 -9.01
N MET A 234 -0.86 -18.30 -7.80
CA MET A 234 0.53 -17.92 -7.57
C MET A 234 1.49 -19.07 -7.91
N LEU A 235 1.09 -20.33 -7.66
CA LEU A 235 1.88 -21.52 -8.00
C LEU A 235 2.04 -21.67 -9.52
N ASN A 236 0.97 -21.44 -10.28
CA ASN A 236 1.01 -21.52 -11.75
C ASN A 236 1.96 -20.48 -12.35
N LEU A 237 2.07 -19.31 -11.72
CA LEU A 237 2.99 -18.24 -12.14
C LEU A 237 4.39 -18.37 -11.53
N ASN A 238 4.63 -19.40 -10.71
CA ASN A 238 5.85 -19.57 -9.92
C ASN A 238 6.23 -18.31 -9.12
N MET A 239 5.22 -17.61 -8.59
CA MET A 239 5.36 -16.30 -7.99
C MET A 239 5.25 -16.39 -6.46
N PRO A 240 6.34 -16.17 -5.70
CA PRO A 240 6.28 -16.08 -4.25
C PRO A 240 5.39 -14.93 -3.80
N PHE A 241 4.69 -15.11 -2.68
CA PHE A 241 3.86 -14.05 -2.14
C PHE A 241 3.74 -14.06 -0.63
N ALA A 242 3.30 -12.91 -0.12
CA ALA A 242 2.87 -12.71 1.25
C ALA A 242 1.46 -12.14 1.30
N ALA A 243 0.78 -12.39 2.41
CA ALA A 243 -0.58 -11.90 2.64
C ALA A 243 -0.69 -11.28 4.02
N SER A 244 -1.52 -10.25 4.14
CA SER A 244 -1.74 -9.51 5.38
C SER A 244 -3.18 -9.60 5.82
N PHE A 245 -3.38 -9.68 7.13
CA PHE A 245 -4.70 -9.80 7.74
C PHE A 245 -4.84 -8.85 8.93
N ASN A 246 -6.02 -8.24 9.05
CA ASN A 246 -6.45 -7.60 10.29
C ASN A 246 -6.74 -8.68 11.33
N ILE A 247 -6.42 -8.45 12.60
CA ILE A 247 -6.61 -9.46 13.65
C ILE A 247 -8.11 -9.68 13.90
N ARG A 248 -8.59 -10.91 13.68
CA ARG A 248 -9.98 -11.33 13.90
C ARG A 248 -10.05 -12.79 14.34
N GLU A 249 -10.98 -13.16 15.22
CA GLU A 249 -11.06 -14.51 15.81
C GLU A 249 -11.30 -15.64 14.81
N ASP A 250 -11.96 -15.34 13.68
CA ASP A 250 -12.41 -16.29 12.66
C ASP A 250 -11.32 -16.72 11.66
N GLN A 251 -10.08 -16.27 11.85
CA GLN A 251 -8.98 -16.60 10.94
C GLN A 251 -8.37 -17.96 11.24
N HIS A 252 -8.49 -18.85 10.27
CA HIS A 252 -7.95 -20.21 10.33
C HIS A 252 -6.94 -20.43 9.21
N PHE A 253 -5.66 -20.34 9.55
CA PHE A 253 -4.57 -20.71 8.65
C PHE A 253 -4.36 -22.22 8.70
N THR A 254 -4.68 -22.90 7.60
CA THR A 254 -4.38 -24.32 7.39
C THR A 254 -3.05 -24.45 6.64
N ARG A 255 -2.50 -25.66 6.46
CA ARG A 255 -1.23 -25.90 5.75
C ARG A 255 -1.31 -25.49 4.27
N ILE A 256 -1.16 -24.20 4.00
CA ILE A 256 -1.18 -23.62 2.66
C ILE A 256 0.18 -23.87 2.02
N GLY A 257 1.27 -23.51 2.69
CA GLY A 257 2.64 -23.74 2.21
C GLY A 257 2.96 -23.00 0.90
N ALA A 258 4.03 -23.41 0.23
CA ALA A 258 4.54 -22.72 -0.95
C ALA A 258 3.48 -22.59 -2.09
N PRO A 259 3.46 -21.46 -2.83
CA PRO A 259 4.45 -20.37 -2.81
C PRO A 259 4.16 -19.25 -1.80
N LEU A 260 3.17 -19.41 -0.92
CA LEU A 260 2.99 -18.49 0.22
C LEU A 260 4.19 -18.62 1.15
N ARG A 261 4.85 -17.50 1.44
CA ARG A 261 6.05 -17.47 2.29
C ARG A 261 5.76 -16.90 3.66
N GLN A 262 4.92 -15.88 3.72
CA GLN A 262 4.76 -15.06 4.91
C GLN A 262 3.31 -14.58 5.07
N ILE A 263 2.85 -14.57 6.32
CA ILE A 263 1.57 -13.99 6.71
C ILE A 263 1.83 -12.90 7.74
N TRP A 264 1.30 -11.70 7.51
CA TRP A 264 1.42 -10.56 8.41
C TRP A 264 0.11 -10.32 9.17
N LEU A 265 0.23 -10.07 10.48
CA LEU A 265 -0.86 -9.58 11.31
C LEU A 265 -0.63 -8.11 11.66
N TYR A 266 -1.69 -7.30 11.58
CA TYR A 266 -1.59 -5.85 11.66
C TYR A 266 -2.11 -5.29 12.97
N HIS A 267 -1.34 -4.34 13.50
CA HIS A 267 -1.71 -3.42 14.56
C HIS A 267 -2.39 -4.10 15.75
N PRO A 268 -1.71 -5.06 16.42
CA PRO A 268 -2.24 -5.65 17.63
C PRO A 268 -2.54 -4.54 18.63
N ALA A 269 -3.77 -4.55 19.13
CA ALA A 269 -4.23 -3.68 20.20
C ALA A 269 -4.25 -4.48 21.51
N PRO A 270 -4.24 -3.83 22.69
CA PRO A 270 -4.30 -4.52 23.97
C PRO A 270 -5.38 -5.61 24.04
N GLU A 271 -6.56 -5.31 23.50
CA GLU A 271 -7.73 -6.19 23.44
C GLU A 271 -7.56 -7.37 22.49
N THR A 272 -6.82 -7.23 21.39
CA THR A 272 -6.63 -8.29 20.37
C THR A 272 -5.30 -9.04 20.50
N ALA A 273 -4.44 -8.65 21.44
CA ALA A 273 -3.08 -9.17 21.54
C ALA A 273 -3.00 -10.67 21.83
N HIS A 274 -3.95 -11.22 22.61
CA HIS A 274 -4.02 -12.64 22.90
C HIS A 274 -4.44 -13.46 21.66
N ILE A 275 -5.43 -12.96 20.90
CA ILE A 275 -5.84 -13.55 19.60
C ILE A 275 -4.66 -13.52 18.63
N CYS A 276 -3.95 -12.39 18.57
CA CYS A 276 -2.77 -12.24 17.71
C CYS A 276 -1.69 -13.28 18.04
N LEU A 277 -1.39 -13.51 19.32
CA LEU A 277 -0.39 -14.49 19.74
C LEU A 277 -0.73 -15.91 19.30
N ASP A 278 -1.99 -16.32 19.47
CA ASP A 278 -2.49 -17.62 19.01
C ASP A 278 -2.38 -17.74 17.48
N GLN A 279 -2.74 -16.68 16.74
CA GLN A 279 -2.64 -16.65 15.29
C GLN A 279 -1.20 -16.73 14.78
N LEU A 280 -0.24 -16.04 15.39
CA LEU A 280 1.18 -16.16 15.01
C LEU A 280 1.67 -17.60 15.17
N SER A 281 1.21 -18.30 16.21
CA SER A 281 1.53 -19.71 16.44
C SER A 281 0.92 -20.61 15.37
N ARG A 282 -0.35 -20.35 14.99
CA ARG A 282 -1.04 -21.08 13.91
C ARG A 282 -0.39 -20.85 12.54
N ILE A 283 0.02 -19.62 12.23
CA ILE A 283 0.75 -19.28 10.99
C ILE A 283 2.02 -20.12 10.89
N LYS A 284 2.79 -20.19 12.00
CA LYS A 284 4.00 -20.99 12.05
C LYS A 284 3.71 -22.49 11.85
N ALA A 285 2.66 -23.02 12.47
CA ALA A 285 2.23 -24.41 12.31
C ALA A 285 1.72 -24.74 10.89
N ALA A 286 1.33 -23.72 10.12
CA ALA A 286 0.94 -23.79 8.72
C ALA A 286 2.13 -23.68 7.74
N ASP A 287 3.37 -23.82 8.24
CA ASP A 287 4.62 -23.73 7.47
C ASP A 287 4.82 -22.37 6.77
N CYS A 288 4.27 -21.29 7.36
CA CYS A 288 4.44 -19.92 6.89
C CYS A 288 5.21 -19.08 7.92
N GLN A 289 5.96 -18.07 7.48
CA GLN A 289 6.65 -17.16 8.41
C GLN A 289 5.64 -16.20 9.06
N PRO A 290 5.56 -16.15 10.41
CA PRO A 290 4.69 -15.20 11.11
C PRO A 290 5.33 -13.80 11.16
N GLY A 291 4.66 -12.83 10.53
CA GLY A 291 5.03 -11.42 10.55
C GLY A 291 4.09 -10.57 11.40
N LEU A 292 4.62 -9.51 12.03
CA LEU A 292 3.84 -8.56 12.80
C LEU A 292 4.10 -7.13 12.34
N GLN A 293 3.04 -6.40 11.99
CA GLN A 293 3.11 -4.99 11.63
C GLN A 293 2.61 -4.14 12.79
N LEU A 294 3.52 -3.36 13.39
CA LEU A 294 3.29 -2.59 14.60
C LEU A 294 3.11 -1.11 14.26
N ASN A 295 2.20 -0.44 14.95
CA ASN A 295 2.14 1.03 14.98
C ASN A 295 2.38 1.53 16.41
N HIS A 296 2.38 2.85 16.59
CA HIS A 296 2.62 3.48 17.90
C HIS A 296 1.57 3.11 18.97
N ASN A 297 0.39 2.60 18.57
CA ASN A 297 -0.64 2.12 19.49
C ASN A 297 -0.45 0.64 19.89
N SER A 298 0.47 -0.07 19.24
CA SER A 298 0.70 -1.51 19.45
C SER A 298 1.65 -1.85 20.61
N ILE A 299 2.14 -0.85 21.35
CA ILE A 299 3.20 -1.01 22.36
C ILE A 299 2.70 -0.81 23.78
N GLY A 300 3.45 -1.35 24.75
CA GLY A 300 3.14 -1.23 26.18
C GLY A 300 2.07 -2.22 26.67
N THR A 301 1.65 -3.15 25.82
CA THR A 301 0.77 -4.26 26.22
C THR A 301 1.56 -5.27 27.05
N ALA A 302 0.89 -5.92 28.01
CA ALA A 302 1.51 -6.96 28.85
C ALA A 302 2.08 -8.12 28.00
N THR A 303 1.47 -8.40 26.85
CA THR A 303 1.83 -9.45 25.90
C THR A 303 2.85 -9.02 24.84
N GLU A 304 3.29 -7.75 24.82
CA GLU A 304 4.30 -7.25 23.88
C GLU A 304 5.55 -8.15 23.81
N PRO A 305 6.15 -8.61 24.93
CA PRO A 305 7.33 -9.46 24.87
C PRO A 305 7.06 -10.80 24.17
N ASP A 306 5.89 -11.40 24.37
CA ASP A 306 5.51 -12.70 23.82
C ASP A 306 5.16 -12.58 22.33
N LEU A 307 4.49 -11.50 21.94
CA LEU A 307 4.25 -11.15 20.53
C LEU A 307 5.58 -11.00 19.78
N LEU A 308 6.50 -10.21 20.34
CA LEU A 308 7.83 -10.02 19.76
C LEU A 308 8.69 -11.29 19.78
N ALA A 309 8.44 -12.24 20.68
CA ALA A 309 9.14 -13.53 20.72
C ALA A 309 8.59 -14.53 19.72
N THR A 310 7.28 -14.51 19.48
CA THR A 310 6.59 -15.42 18.56
C THR A 310 6.71 -14.98 17.11
N ALA A 311 6.68 -13.67 16.86
CA ALA A 311 6.88 -13.12 15.53
C ALA A 311 8.27 -13.48 14.99
N GLU A 312 8.33 -13.96 13.75
CA GLU A 312 9.59 -14.19 13.06
C GLU A 312 10.07 -12.95 12.34
N ARG A 313 9.17 -12.03 11.98
CA ARG A 313 9.47 -10.72 11.37
C ARG A 313 8.60 -9.63 11.97
N ILE A 314 9.12 -8.40 11.95
CA ILE A 314 8.37 -7.21 12.34
C ILE A 314 8.53 -6.11 11.28
N CYS A 315 7.48 -5.30 11.14
CA CYS A 315 7.46 -4.06 10.37
C CYS A 315 6.91 -2.96 11.29
N LEU A 316 7.48 -1.75 11.22
CA LEU A 316 7.05 -0.61 12.04
C LEU A 316 6.44 0.46 11.14
N ASP A 317 5.15 0.72 11.32
CA ASP A 317 4.42 1.75 10.60
C ASP A 317 4.42 3.07 11.35
N ASN A 318 4.18 4.15 10.61
CA ASN A 318 4.04 5.49 11.15
C ASN A 318 5.22 5.88 12.05
N LEU A 319 6.46 5.56 11.65
CA LEU A 319 7.69 5.81 12.42
C LEU A 319 7.79 7.24 13.01
N HIS A 320 7.20 8.23 12.32
CA HIS A 320 7.14 9.61 12.78
C HIS A 320 6.33 9.84 14.06
N CYS A 321 5.41 8.93 14.40
CA CYS A 321 4.58 8.98 15.60
C CYS A 321 5.23 8.30 16.80
N TRP A 322 6.35 7.59 16.62
CA TRP A 322 6.96 6.82 17.70
C TRP A 322 7.93 7.66 18.52
N ALA A 323 7.88 7.51 19.84
CA ALA A 323 8.96 7.96 20.69
C ALA A 323 10.22 7.11 20.44
N LEU A 324 11.38 7.74 20.29
CA LEU A 324 12.65 7.05 20.06
C LEU A 324 12.95 5.98 21.13
N SER A 325 12.63 6.27 22.40
CA SER A 325 12.78 5.31 23.51
C SER A 325 12.02 4.01 23.28
N ASP A 326 10.82 4.09 22.71
CA ASP A 326 9.99 2.92 22.41
C ASP A 326 10.50 2.16 21.19
N LEU A 327 10.92 2.87 20.14
CA LEU A 327 11.58 2.25 18.99
C LEU A 327 12.81 1.45 19.43
N LYS A 328 13.71 2.05 20.22
CA LYS A 328 14.89 1.36 20.77
C LYS A 328 14.51 0.14 21.57
N ARG A 329 13.52 0.25 22.46
CA ARG A 329 13.04 -0.84 23.31
C ARG A 329 12.53 -2.01 22.47
N VAL A 330 11.66 -1.75 21.50
CA VAL A 330 11.08 -2.79 20.63
C VAL A 330 12.15 -3.41 19.74
N MET A 331 13.00 -2.60 19.09
CA MET A 331 14.10 -3.09 18.24
C MET A 331 15.10 -3.93 19.02
N ALA A 332 15.54 -3.47 20.20
CA ALA A 332 16.48 -4.21 21.03
C ALA A 332 15.90 -5.57 21.46
N ARG A 333 14.63 -5.59 21.90
CA ARG A 333 13.93 -6.82 22.32
C ARG A 333 13.81 -7.81 21.16
N PHE A 334 13.39 -7.34 19.99
CA PHE A 334 13.21 -8.19 18.82
C PHE A 334 14.56 -8.72 18.29
N TRP A 335 15.56 -7.86 18.20
CA TRP A 335 16.82 -8.13 17.49
C TRP A 335 17.84 -8.92 18.32
N ARG A 336 17.99 -8.60 19.62
CA ARG A 336 19.07 -9.14 20.46
C ARG A 336 19.07 -10.67 20.55
N ARG A 337 17.89 -11.29 20.55
CA ARG A 337 17.74 -12.76 20.60
C ARG A 337 17.93 -13.44 19.24
N ARG A 338 17.86 -12.68 18.14
CA ARG A 338 17.77 -13.20 16.77
C ARG A 338 18.98 -12.92 15.90
N PHE A 339 19.85 -11.99 16.30
CA PHE A 339 21.00 -11.59 15.49
C PHE A 339 21.85 -12.79 15.03
N PHE A 340 22.37 -13.56 15.99
CA PHE A 340 23.25 -14.68 15.69
C PHE A 340 22.53 -15.86 15.04
N SER A 341 21.29 -16.14 15.45
CA SER A 341 20.52 -17.23 14.83
C SER A 341 20.17 -16.94 13.38
N ARG A 342 19.85 -15.69 13.04
CA ARG A 342 19.64 -15.26 11.65
C ARG A 342 20.94 -15.25 10.84
N LEU A 343 22.03 -14.72 11.41
CA LEU A 343 23.33 -14.68 10.76
C LEU A 343 23.83 -16.10 10.42
N ALA A 344 23.65 -17.07 11.33
CA ALA A 344 24.02 -18.46 11.11
C ALA A 344 23.09 -19.20 10.13
N GLY A 345 21.88 -18.68 9.89
CA GLY A 345 20.89 -19.27 9.01
C GLY A 345 20.96 -18.83 7.55
N LEU A 346 21.87 -17.92 7.20
CA LEU A 346 22.01 -17.38 5.84
C LEU A 346 22.56 -18.45 4.88
N ARG A 347 21.96 -18.54 3.69
CA ARG A 347 22.26 -19.56 2.67
C ARG A 347 22.82 -18.99 1.37
N SER A 348 22.84 -17.67 1.22
CA SER A 348 23.31 -17.01 0.00
C SER A 348 23.92 -15.63 0.25
N ALA A 349 24.70 -15.15 -0.72
CA ALA A 349 25.27 -13.79 -0.69
C ALA A 349 24.18 -12.70 -0.72
N GLY A 350 23.07 -12.94 -1.42
CA GLY A 350 21.91 -12.04 -1.43
C GLY A 350 21.28 -11.91 -0.05
N GLU A 351 21.11 -13.02 0.67
CA GLU A 351 20.62 -13.03 2.05
C GLU A 351 21.57 -12.30 3.01
N LEU A 352 22.89 -12.41 2.82
CA LEU A 352 23.87 -11.67 3.60
C LEU A 352 23.80 -10.17 3.36
N ILE A 353 23.73 -9.72 2.10
CA ILE A 353 23.60 -8.29 1.77
C ILE A 353 22.34 -7.70 2.40
N MET A 354 21.22 -8.42 2.29
CA MET A 354 19.97 -8.00 2.89
C MET A 354 20.04 -8.00 4.42
N PHE A 355 20.69 -8.99 5.03
CA PHE A 355 20.90 -9.04 6.47
C PHE A 355 21.71 -7.84 6.96
N MET A 356 22.80 -7.50 6.27
CA MET A 356 23.62 -6.32 6.60
C MET A 356 22.83 -5.02 6.46
N LYS A 357 22.08 -4.85 5.37
CA LYS A 357 21.21 -3.69 5.14
C LYS A 357 20.18 -3.51 6.27
N THR A 358 19.48 -4.59 6.65
CA THR A 358 18.52 -4.55 7.77
C THR A 358 19.21 -4.31 9.10
N SER A 359 20.38 -4.92 9.32
CA SER A 359 21.17 -4.76 10.55
C SER A 359 21.62 -3.31 10.74
N TYR A 360 22.10 -2.67 9.67
CA TYR A 360 22.51 -1.27 9.70
C TYR A 360 21.37 -0.37 10.18
N ASN A 361 20.17 -0.51 9.61
CA ASN A 361 19.00 0.26 10.00
C ASN A 361 18.61 0.05 11.48
N ILE A 362 18.66 -1.19 11.95
CA ILE A 362 18.36 -1.49 13.36
C ILE A 362 19.42 -0.86 14.26
N LEU A 363 20.70 -0.93 13.88
CA LEU A 363 21.78 -0.30 14.65
C LEU A 363 21.67 1.23 14.63
N ASP A 364 21.28 1.83 13.51
CA ASP A 364 21.01 3.27 13.37
C ASP A 364 19.98 3.72 14.42
N ILE A 365 18.85 3.00 14.53
CA ILE A 365 17.82 3.27 15.56
C ILE A 365 18.37 3.08 16.98
N LEU A 366 19.16 2.03 17.22
CA LEU A 366 19.65 1.71 18.56
C LEU A 366 20.71 2.69 19.05
N LEU A 367 21.50 3.27 18.14
CA LEU A 367 22.64 4.12 18.42
C LEU A 367 22.36 5.63 18.30
N SER A 368 21.31 6.04 17.58
CA SER A 368 20.78 7.42 17.56
C SER A 368 20.18 7.76 18.91
#